data_AF-A0A554MXY6-F1
#
_entry.id   AF-A0A554MXY6-F1
#
_cell.length_a   1.000
_cell.length_b   1.000
_cell.length_c   1.000
_cell.angle_alpha   90.00
_cell.angle_beta   90.00
_cell.angle_gamma   90.00
#
_symmetry.space_group_name_H-M   'P 1'
#
loop_
_entity.id
_entity.type
_entity.pdbx_description
1 polymer ?
#
loop_
_entity_poly.entity_id
_entity_poly.type
_entity_poly.pdbx_seq_one_letter_code
_entity_poly.pdbx_strand_id
1 'polypeptide(L)' 'MSVTSPPVKATLFCPECPHRSHVDGDWVRVEQTDGTRLVCPDCWATVAVRPPAEPSPPTVGR' A
#
# COMPACT_ATOMS: atom_id res chain seq x y z
N MET A 1 13.21 -23.54 -7.61
CA MET A 1 12.01 -22.75 -7.96
C MET A 1 12.08 -21.44 -7.20
N SER A 2 12.71 -20.43 -7.79
CA SER A 2 12.78 -19.08 -7.23
C SER A 2 12.03 -18.18 -8.19
N VAL A 3 10.83 -17.74 -7.81
CA VAL A 3 10.09 -16.76 -8.59
C VAL A 3 10.76 -15.41 -8.32
N THR A 4 11.68 -15.00 -9.20
CA THR A 4 12.17 -13.62 -9.22
C THR A 4 11.01 -12.75 -9.67
N SER A 5 10.29 -12.18 -8.71
CA SER A 5 9.35 -11.11 -8.99
C SER A 5 10.14 -9.94 -9.61
N PRO A 6 9.68 -9.30 -10.70
CA PRO A 6 10.36 -8.11 -11.22
C PRO A 6 10.47 -7.07 -10.09
N PRO A 7 11.47 -6.18 -10.10
CA PRO A 7 11.46 -5.06 -9.16
C PRO A 7 10.24 -4.21 -9.51
N VAL A 8 9.13 -4.46 -8.84
CA VAL A 8 7.91 -3.69 -9.02
C VAL A 8 8.28 -2.29 -8.58
N LYS A 9 8.14 -1.30 -9.47
CA LYS A 9 8.26 0.12 -9.11
C LYS A 9 7.16 0.43 -8.10
N ALA A 10 7.44 0.18 -6.83
CA ALA A 10 6.48 0.26 -5.75
C ALA A 10 6.99 1.17 -4.63
N THR A 11 7.94 2.06 -4.92
CA THR A 11 8.30 3.16 -4.02
C THR A 11 7.28 4.27 -4.18
N LEU A 12 6.65 4.65 -3.07
CA LEU A 12 5.82 5.83 -3.00
C LEU A 12 6.67 7.03 -2.56
N PHE A 13 6.22 8.22 -2.94
CA PHE A 13 6.84 9.49 -2.58
C PHE A 13 5.79 10.33 -1.87
N CYS A 14 6.13 10.90 -0.72
CA CYS A 14 5.24 11.83 -0.06
C CYS A 14 5.14 13.12 -0.90
N PRO A 15 3.93 13.68 -1.11
CA PRO A 15 3.78 14.94 -1.82
C PRO A 15 4.23 16.17 -1.01
N GLU A 16 4.21 16.10 0.32
CA GLU A 16 4.43 17.25 1.21
C GLU A 16 5.85 17.30 1.79
N CYS A 17 6.59 16.19 1.79
CA CYS A 17 7.91 16.10 2.42
C CYS A 17 8.83 15.15 1.64
N PRO A 18 10.16 15.14 1.89
CA PRO A 18 11.10 14.31 1.14
C PRO A 18 11.05 12.81 1.50
N HIS A 19 10.11 12.38 2.34
CA HIS A 19 9.94 10.98 2.72
C HIS A 19 9.55 10.12 1.50
N ARG A 20 10.24 8.99 1.34
CA ARG A 20 9.96 7.99 0.31
C ARG A 20 10.21 6.60 0.87
N SER A 21 9.30 5.68 0.60
CA SER A 21 9.40 4.31 1.12
C SER A 21 8.66 3.36 0.19
N HIS A 22 8.99 2.07 0.27
CA HIS A 22 8.26 1.02 -0.45
C HIS A 22 6.78 1.06 -0.02
N VAL A 23 5.83 0.77 -0.91
CA VAL A 23 4.38 0.72 -0.64
C VAL A 23 4.03 -0.13 0.58
N ASP A 24 4.80 -1.20 0.82
CA ASP A 24 4.65 -2.07 1.99
C ASP A 24 5.54 -1.73 3.18
N GLY A 25 6.36 -0.70 3.05
CA GLY A 25 7.31 -0.25 4.06
C GLY A 25 6.67 0.65 5.11
N ASP A 26 7.29 1.82 5.32
CA ASP A 26 7.12 2.66 6.51
C ASP A 26 5.84 3.52 6.52
N TRP A 27 4.92 3.29 5.58
CA TRP A 27 3.67 4.04 5.51
C TRP A 27 2.72 3.62 6.62
N VAL A 28 2.15 4.61 7.31
CA VAL A 28 1.10 4.38 8.30
C VAL A 28 -0.17 3.99 7.56
N ARG A 29 -0.70 2.79 7.84
CA ARG A 29 -1.94 2.28 7.26
C ARG A 29 -3.12 2.65 8.15
N VAL A 30 -4.06 3.41 7.61
CA VAL A 30 -5.30 3.80 8.30
C VAL A 30 -6.46 3.11 7.61
N GLU A 31 -7.04 2.12 8.27
CA GLU A 31 -8.21 1.40 7.77
C GLU A 31 -9.47 2.26 7.90
N GLN A 32 -10.26 2.29 6.84
CA GLN A 32 -11.54 2.99 6.74
C GLN A 32 -12.55 2.10 6.02
N THR A 33 -13.83 2.45 6.16
CA THR A 33 -14.95 1.73 5.54
C THR A 33 -14.77 1.57 4.03
N ASP A 34 -14.24 2.60 3.36
CA ASP A 34 -14.02 2.63 1.91
C ASP A 34 -12.61 2.17 1.48
N GLY A 35 -11.82 1.60 2.40
CA GLY A 35 -10.50 1.04 2.11
C GLY A 35 -9.38 1.53 3.03
N THR A 36 -8.13 1.35 2.61
CA THR A 36 -6.95 1.67 3.43
C THR A 36 -6.24 2.91 2.91
N ARG A 37 -6.02 3.90 3.77
CA ARG A 37 -5.16 5.06 3.44
C ARG A 37 -3.72 4.79 3.87
N LEU A 38 -2.79 5.16 3.00
CA LEU A 38 -1.36 5.21 3.31
C LEU A 38 -0.99 6.64 3.67
N VAL A 39 -0.42 6.81 4.86
CA VAL A 39 -0.10 8.12 5.44
C VAL A 39 1.40 8.19 5.74
N CYS A 40 2.01 9.34 5.47
CA CYS A 40 3.41 9.58 5.79
C CYS A 40 3.63 9.66 7.31
N PRO A 41 4.61 8.96 7.89
CA PRO A 41 4.87 9.01 9.34
C PRO A 41 5.47 10.34 9.81
N ASP A 42 6.16 11.08 8.93
CA ASP A 42 6.81 12.35 9.27
C ASP A 42 5.83 13.54 9.28
N CYS A 43 5.05 13.69 8.22
CA CYS A 43 4.19 14.87 8.01
C CYS A 43 2.68 14.55 8.02
N TRP A 44 2.31 13.28 8.16
CA TRP A 44 0.91 12.82 8.22
C TRP A 44 0.08 13.11 6.96
N ALA A 45 0.74 13.46 5.85
CA ALA A 45 0.07 13.63 4.56
C ALA A 45 -0.42 12.29 4.02
N THR A 46 -1.60 12.29 3.39
CA THR A 46 -2.12 11.12 2.68
C THR A 46 -1.34 10.93 1.38
N VAL A 47 -0.73 9.77 1.23
CA VAL A 47 0.13 9.42 0.09
C VAL A 47 -0.67 8.66 -0.96
N ALA A 48 -1.56 7.75 -0.53
CA ALA A 48 -2.46 7.02 -1.41
C ALA A 48 -3.70 6.52 -0.66
N VAL A 49 -4.76 6.25 -1.41
CA VAL A 49 -5.95 5.55 -0.92
C VAL A 49 -6.10 4.28 -1.74
N ARG A 50 -6.16 3.14 -1.06
CA ARG A 50 -6.45 1.85 -1.67
C ARG A 50 -7.88 1.47 -1.35
N PRO A 51 -8.68 1.04 -2.34
CA PRO A 51 -9.98 0.44 -2.05
C PRO A 51 -9.79 -0.79 -1.15
N PRO A 52 -10.84 -1.26 -0.46
CA PRO A 52 -10.78 -2.50 0.29
C PRO A 52 -10.32 -3.59 -0.68
N ALA A 53 -9.51 -4.54 -0.19
CA ALA A 53 -9.27 -5.74 -0.98
C ALA A 53 -10.64 -6.34 -1.30
N GLU A 54 -11.00 -6.40 -2.58
CA GLU A 54 -12.19 -7.15 -2.98
C GLU A 54 -12.06 -8.52 -2.32
N PRO A 55 -13.10 -9.00 -1.62
CA PRO A 55 -13.05 -10.34 -1.06
C PRO A 55 -12.79 -11.26 -2.24
N SER A 56 -11.58 -11.82 -2.29
CA SER A 56 -11.23 -12.78 -3.32
C SER A 56 -12.31 -13.84 -3.30
N PRO A 57 -12.99 -14.14 -4.44
CA PRO A 57 -14.07 -15.10 -4.45
C PRO A 57 -13.56 -16.38 -3.79
N PRO A 58 -14.36 -17.03 -2.93
CA PRO A 58 -13.89 -18.21 -2.23
C PRO A 58 -13.33 -19.15 -3.29
N THR A 59 -12.04 -19.45 -3.19
CA THR A 59 -11.44 -20.52 -3.99
C THR A 59 -12.10 -21.79 -3.48
N VAL A 60 -13.25 -22.12 -4.07
CA VAL A 60 -13.91 -23.39 -3.86
C VAL A 60 -13.00 -24.40 -4.54
N GLY A 61 -12.19 -25.07 -3.72
CA GLY A 61 -11.30 -26.14 -4.16
C GLY A 61 -12.15 -27.21 -4.85
N ARG A 62 -11.72 -27.58 -6.06
CA ARG A 62 -12.36 -28.62 -6.87
C ARG A 62 -11.86 -30.00 -6.45
#